data_AF-A0A371CLG9-F1
#
_entry.id   AF-A0A371CLG9-F1
#
_cell.length_a   1.000
_cell.length_b   1.000
_cell.length_c   1.000
_cell.angle_alpha   90.00
_cell.angle_beta   90.00
_cell.angle_gamma   90.00
#
_symmetry.space_group_name_H-M   'P 1'
#
loop_
_entity.id
_entity.type
_entity.pdbx_description
1 polymer ?
#
loop_
_entity_poly.entity_id
_entity_poly.type
_entity_poly.pdbx_seq_one_letter_code
_entity_poly.pdbx_strand_id
1 'polypeptide(L)'
;MFASLGAAAGGAPPDDTPSKPERGRPLSGSSTVIGTLDPMKLTSKDYLASVSWATRGSSASNFHLNVNQYHDGRPRVSLVQPTSQRDLDHLQSKIGGFLYYHQPPRAPPLAGELRFRLTASRDPASFSSGVDMTNRREVPWCIPLPAIAGNQTFASVRHILTAVDATVPQQLMDLARKHYHKFLSGNLMGTRHLRAFGQPFDIPLDRGKITFAVVGKDRVAYARLKNISSFHTGRRPGDSEPLERHFPVSGTVICCFEPSSLPEHSGKRVVVLRVLRSLEWDPIRPNPTYTGPPIPPELYPQAGQLLMTFRYRKPLVWALDVDRSGWKRSNTAAPFALLFENALEYGSSACDGVPRPTA
;
A
#
# COMPACT_ATOMS: atom_id res chain seq x y z
N MET A 1 -20.13 -86.60 -23.41
CA MET A 1 -18.72 -87.01 -23.54
C MET A 1 -17.87 -85.76 -23.33
N PHE A 2 -16.96 -85.81 -22.33
CA PHE A 2 -15.80 -84.92 -22.04
C PHE A 2 -16.05 -83.39 -22.01
N ALA A 3 -15.99 -82.69 -20.85
CA ALA A 3 -14.79 -82.27 -20.08
C ALA A 3 -13.83 -81.39 -20.93
N SER A 4 -13.25 -80.26 -20.52
CA SER A 4 -13.19 -79.45 -19.30
C SER A 4 -12.37 -78.17 -19.60
N LEU A 5 -12.48 -77.16 -18.72
CA LEU A 5 -11.47 -76.14 -18.33
C LEU A 5 -11.01 -75.03 -19.32
N GLY A 6 -11.07 -73.79 -18.81
CA GLY A 6 -10.32 -72.63 -19.31
C GLY A 6 -10.68 -71.34 -18.58
N ALA A 7 -10.01 -71.07 -17.46
CA ALA A 7 -10.13 -69.84 -16.67
C ALA A 7 -9.35 -68.68 -17.30
N ALA A 8 -9.88 -67.44 -17.18
CA ALA A 8 -9.08 -66.23 -17.03
C ALA A 8 -9.95 -65.10 -16.47
N ALA A 9 -9.53 -64.56 -15.32
CA ALA A 9 -10.12 -63.43 -14.65
C ALA A 9 -9.94 -62.14 -15.48
N GLY A 10 -11.04 -61.46 -15.80
CA GLY A 10 -11.03 -60.13 -16.41
C GLY A 10 -10.88 -59.06 -15.33
N GLY A 11 -9.81 -58.27 -15.45
CA GLY A 11 -9.51 -57.15 -14.56
C GLY A 11 -10.55 -56.04 -14.65
N ALA A 12 -10.94 -55.52 -13.49
CA ALA A 12 -11.69 -54.28 -13.37
C ALA A 12 -10.75 -53.09 -13.61
N PRO A 13 -11.21 -52.01 -14.27
CA PRO A 13 -10.39 -50.83 -14.54
C PRO A 13 -10.14 -50.02 -13.25
N PRO A 14 -9.00 -49.32 -13.14
CA PRO A 14 -8.70 -48.47 -12.00
C PRO A 14 -9.65 -47.26 -11.98
N ASP A 15 -10.37 -47.12 -10.87
CA ASP A 15 -11.17 -45.95 -10.52
C ASP A 15 -10.22 -44.79 -10.18
N ASP A 16 -9.74 -44.10 -11.23
CA ASP A 16 -9.01 -42.83 -11.13
C ASP A 16 -10.01 -41.70 -10.80
N THR A 17 -10.58 -41.76 -9.60
CA THR A 17 -11.19 -40.59 -8.98
C THR A 17 -10.07 -39.75 -8.35
N PRO A 18 -9.80 -38.52 -8.82
CA PRO A 18 -8.79 -37.67 -8.20
C PRO A 18 -9.22 -37.38 -6.77
N SER A 19 -8.47 -37.98 -5.83
CA SER A 19 -8.59 -37.72 -4.41
C SER A 19 -8.56 -36.21 -4.20
N LYS A 20 -9.68 -35.67 -3.70
CA LYS A 20 -9.78 -34.27 -3.29
C LYS A 20 -8.55 -33.97 -2.43
N PRO A 21 -7.79 -32.90 -2.73
CA PRO A 21 -6.70 -32.52 -1.86
C PRO A 21 -7.27 -32.31 -0.46
N GLU A 22 -6.84 -33.14 0.49
CA GLU A 22 -7.14 -32.97 1.90
C GLU A 22 -6.87 -31.50 2.23
N ARG A 23 -7.93 -30.80 2.62
CA ARG A 23 -7.81 -29.45 3.17
C ARG A 23 -7.05 -29.61 4.47
N GLY A 24 -5.73 -29.45 4.42
CA GLY A 24 -4.91 -29.33 5.61
C GLY A 24 -5.57 -28.34 6.56
N ARG A 25 -5.85 -28.80 7.79
CA ARG A 25 -6.38 -27.94 8.84
C ARG A 25 -5.46 -26.73 8.98
N PRO A 26 -5.98 -25.49 9.04
CA PRO A 26 -5.17 -24.36 9.46
C PRO A 26 -4.60 -24.68 10.84
N LEU A 27 -3.27 -24.65 10.98
CA LEU A 27 -2.62 -24.69 12.28
C LEU A 27 -3.24 -23.57 13.13
N SER A 28 -3.67 -23.95 14.34
CA SER A 28 -4.41 -23.12 15.30
C SER A 28 -3.62 -21.85 15.66
N GLY A 29 -3.78 -20.79 14.87
CA GLY A 29 -3.30 -19.46 15.22
C GLY A 29 -4.10 -18.90 16.39
N SER A 30 -3.42 -18.31 17.38
CA SER A 30 -4.08 -17.66 18.51
C SER A 30 -4.87 -16.44 18.04
N SER A 31 -6.18 -16.60 17.85
CA SER A 31 -7.07 -15.46 17.61
C SER A 31 -7.35 -14.73 18.91
N THR A 32 -7.20 -13.41 18.93
CA THR A 32 -7.45 -12.56 20.10
C THR A 32 -8.79 -11.87 19.97
N VAL A 33 -9.58 -11.82 21.05
CA VAL A 33 -10.79 -11.00 21.09
C VAL A 33 -10.39 -9.55 21.35
N ILE A 34 -10.74 -8.63 20.46
CA ILE A 34 -10.54 -7.19 20.70
C ILE A 34 -11.84 -6.55 21.17
N GLY A 35 -11.74 -5.75 22.24
CA GLY A 35 -12.85 -5.00 22.83
C GLY A 35 -12.84 -3.52 22.44
N THR A 36 -11.69 -2.97 22.07
CA THR A 36 -11.53 -1.55 21.71
C THR A 36 -10.40 -1.37 20.69
N LEU A 37 -10.44 -0.25 19.98
CA LEU A 37 -9.42 0.27 19.08
C LEU A 37 -8.95 1.67 19.52
N ASP A 38 -9.46 2.18 20.63
CA ASP A 38 -9.03 3.41 21.25
C ASP A 38 -7.78 3.14 22.12
N PRO A 39 -6.60 3.73 21.79
CA PRO A 39 -5.38 3.55 22.57
C PRO A 39 -5.53 3.83 24.07
N MET A 40 -6.46 4.71 24.46
CA MET A 40 -6.67 5.11 25.84
C MET A 40 -7.53 4.12 26.64
N LYS A 41 -8.17 3.17 25.96
CA LYS A 41 -9.05 2.16 26.58
C LYS A 41 -8.50 0.74 26.49
N LEU A 42 -7.31 0.57 25.91
CA LEU A 42 -6.67 -0.72 25.73
C LEU A 42 -6.52 -1.45 27.08
N THR A 43 -6.76 -2.76 27.04
CA THR A 43 -6.52 -3.67 28.16
C THR A 43 -5.55 -4.77 27.72
N SER A 44 -4.99 -5.50 28.68
CA SER A 44 -4.13 -6.66 28.37
C SER A 44 -4.83 -7.77 27.59
N LYS A 45 -6.17 -7.77 27.53
CA LYS A 45 -6.97 -8.71 26.73
C LYS A 45 -6.97 -8.37 25.23
N ASP A 46 -6.73 -7.11 24.88
CA ASP A 46 -6.66 -6.62 23.49
C ASP A 46 -5.30 -6.90 22.84
N TYR A 47 -4.36 -7.50 23.57
CA TYR A 47 -3.01 -7.79 23.09
C TYR A 47 -2.99 -9.00 22.16
N LEU A 48 -2.53 -8.80 20.93
CA LEU A 48 -2.34 -9.86 19.95
C LEU A 48 -0.95 -10.47 20.13
N ALA A 49 -0.91 -11.69 20.69
CA ALA A 49 0.30 -12.50 20.77
C ALA A 49 0.43 -13.39 19.53
N SER A 50 1.59 -13.33 18.87
CA SER A 50 1.99 -14.22 17.77
C SER A 50 1.21 -14.05 16.47
N VAL A 51 1.90 -13.45 15.51
CA VAL A 51 1.50 -13.40 14.10
C VAL A 51 1.60 -14.82 13.53
N SER A 52 0.49 -15.38 13.05
CA SER A 52 0.47 -16.75 12.52
C SER A 52 1.12 -16.81 11.14
N TRP A 53 1.77 -17.92 10.82
CA TRP A 53 2.42 -18.13 9.52
C TRP A 53 1.47 -18.85 8.57
N ALA A 54 1.39 -18.39 7.33
CA ALA A 54 0.70 -19.09 6.25
C ALA A 54 1.70 -19.39 5.13
N THR A 55 1.96 -20.67 4.88
CA THR A 55 2.67 -21.17 3.70
C THR A 55 1.65 -21.46 2.61
N ARG A 56 1.39 -20.48 1.73
CA ARG A 56 0.84 -20.78 0.39
C ARG A 56 1.20 -19.68 -0.60
N GLY A 57 1.64 -20.14 -1.77
CA GLY A 57 2.38 -19.35 -2.74
C GLY A 57 1.67 -18.14 -3.35
N SER A 58 2.51 -17.37 -4.04
CA SER A 58 2.26 -16.14 -4.80
C SER A 58 2.41 -14.83 -3.99
N SER A 59 3.54 -14.15 -4.28
CA SER A 59 3.87 -12.71 -4.36
C SER A 59 3.23 -11.63 -3.46
N ALA A 60 2.29 -11.93 -2.57
CA ALA A 60 1.75 -10.98 -1.61
C ALA A 60 2.58 -11.03 -0.33
N SER A 61 3.63 -10.23 -0.29
CA SER A 61 4.60 -10.15 0.79
C SER A 61 4.17 -9.26 1.97
N ASN A 62 2.86 -9.07 2.15
CA ASN A 62 2.28 -8.12 3.11
C ASN A 62 1.57 -8.83 4.28
N PHE A 63 1.62 -8.24 5.47
CA PHE A 63 0.83 -8.69 6.61
C PHE A 63 -0.68 -8.60 6.32
N HIS A 64 -1.42 -9.62 6.75
CA HIS A 64 -2.88 -9.71 6.60
C HIS A 64 -3.55 -9.76 7.97
N LEU A 65 -4.62 -8.97 8.15
CA LEU A 65 -5.48 -9.05 9.32
C LEU A 65 -6.68 -9.96 9.02
N ASN A 66 -6.72 -11.12 9.66
CA ASN A 66 -7.88 -11.99 9.65
C ASN A 66 -8.84 -11.55 10.74
N VAL A 67 -10.09 -11.31 10.36
CA VAL A 67 -11.18 -10.97 11.29
C VAL A 67 -12.25 -12.04 11.17
N ASN A 68 -12.38 -12.84 12.22
CA ASN A 68 -13.39 -13.87 12.30
C ASN A 68 -14.58 -13.37 13.12
N GLN A 69 -15.77 -13.52 12.56
CA GLN A 69 -17.02 -13.20 13.22
C GLN A 69 -17.53 -14.44 13.94
N TYR A 70 -17.91 -14.27 15.20
CA TYR A 70 -18.47 -15.33 16.03
C TYR A 70 -19.85 -14.91 16.54
N HIS A 71 -20.66 -15.89 16.92
CA HIS A 71 -22.04 -15.67 17.37
C HIS A 71 -22.16 -14.80 18.64
N ASP A 72 -21.08 -14.67 19.41
CA ASP A 72 -21.03 -13.81 20.62
C ASP A 72 -20.84 -12.32 20.30
N GLY A 73 -20.81 -11.94 19.01
CA GLY A 73 -20.67 -10.56 18.56
C GLY A 73 -19.28 -9.96 18.76
N ARG A 74 -18.33 -10.72 19.30
CA ARG A 74 -16.98 -10.23 19.60
C ARG A 74 -16.00 -10.65 18.50
N PRO A 75 -15.35 -9.69 17.81
CA PRO A 75 -14.39 -10.03 16.76
C PRO A 75 -13.21 -10.76 17.36
N ARG A 76 -12.85 -11.88 16.74
CA ARG A 76 -11.59 -12.56 16.98
C ARG A 76 -10.66 -12.26 15.83
N VAL A 77 -9.52 -11.65 16.14
CA VAL A 77 -8.55 -11.18 15.15
C VAL A 77 -7.25 -11.95 15.25
N SER A 78 -6.62 -12.18 14.11
CA SER A 78 -5.24 -12.64 14.04
C SER A 78 -4.50 -11.89 12.96
N LEU A 79 -3.27 -11.51 13.26
CA LEU A 79 -2.36 -10.96 12.25
C LEU A 79 -1.59 -12.13 11.65
N VAL A 80 -1.41 -12.13 10.33
CA VAL A 80 -0.73 -13.18 9.57
C VAL A 80 0.42 -12.59 8.78
N GLN A 81 1.60 -13.21 8.86
CA GLN A 81 2.79 -12.81 8.12
C GLN A 81 3.08 -13.84 7.03
N PRO A 82 3.24 -13.42 5.77
CA PRO A 82 3.76 -14.28 4.71
C PRO A 82 5.29 -14.39 4.86
N THR A 83 5.79 -15.61 5.03
CA THR A 83 7.22 -15.93 5.06
C THR A 83 7.71 -16.42 3.70
N SER A 84 8.93 -16.02 3.32
CA SER A 84 9.74 -16.78 2.37
C SER A 84 10.59 -17.80 3.15
N GLN A 85 11.03 -18.89 2.51
CA GLN A 85 11.79 -19.97 3.16
C GLN A 85 13.05 -19.46 3.91
N ARG A 86 13.64 -18.33 3.49
CA ARG A 86 14.83 -17.73 4.11
C ARG A 86 14.52 -16.89 5.36
N ASP A 87 13.29 -16.45 5.54
CA ASP A 87 12.88 -15.61 6.69
C ASP A 87 12.68 -16.43 7.97
N LEU A 88 12.52 -17.76 7.84
CA LEU A 88 12.25 -18.68 8.96
C LEU A 88 13.40 -18.77 9.97
N ASP A 89 14.64 -18.60 9.53
CA ASP A 89 15.83 -18.77 10.38
C ASP A 89 16.11 -17.54 11.29
N HIS A 90 15.50 -16.38 10.99
CA HIS A 90 15.67 -15.14 11.76
C HIS A 90 14.47 -14.78 12.67
N LEU A 91 13.33 -15.47 12.56
CA LEU A 91 12.04 -15.06 13.13
C LEU A 91 11.69 -15.69 14.50
N GLN A 92 12.67 -16.09 15.30
CA GLN A 92 12.43 -16.61 16.66
C GLN A 92 11.89 -15.57 17.67
N SER A 93 11.72 -14.30 17.27
CA SER A 93 11.08 -13.29 18.11
C SER A 93 9.56 -13.27 17.89
N LYS A 94 8.80 -13.74 18.88
CA LYS A 94 7.34 -13.51 18.95
C LYS A 94 7.08 -12.00 18.97
N ILE A 95 6.73 -11.44 17.83
CA ILE A 95 6.22 -10.07 17.75
C ILE A 95 4.76 -10.03 18.23
N GLY A 96 4.42 -9.01 19.02
CA GLY A 96 3.08 -8.82 19.55
C GLY A 96 2.80 -7.34 19.82
N GLY A 97 1.54 -7.02 20.03
CA GLY A 97 1.12 -5.63 20.10
C GLY A 97 -0.39 -5.43 20.07
N PHE A 98 -0.79 -4.19 19.80
CA PHE A 98 -2.18 -3.75 19.83
C PHE A 98 -2.62 -3.20 18.48
N LEU A 99 -3.85 -3.54 18.09
CA LEU A 99 -4.55 -2.84 17.02
C LEU A 99 -5.14 -1.54 17.58
N TYR A 100 -5.08 -0.48 16.79
CA TYR A 100 -5.66 0.79 17.18
C TYR A 100 -6.09 1.62 15.98
N TYR A 101 -7.11 2.45 16.18
CA TYR A 101 -7.53 3.44 15.21
C TYR A 101 -6.66 4.68 15.31
N HIS A 102 -6.14 5.11 14.17
CA HIS A 102 -5.32 6.29 14.05
C HIS A 102 -5.99 7.26 13.08
N GLN A 103 -6.28 8.48 13.55
CA GLN A 103 -6.56 9.61 12.68
C GLN A 103 -5.24 10.39 12.50
N PRO A 104 -4.67 10.42 11.29
CA PRO A 104 -3.45 11.19 11.05
C PRO A 104 -3.67 12.67 11.39
N PRO A 105 -2.72 13.31 12.10
CA PRO A 105 -2.82 14.73 12.41
C PRO A 105 -2.82 15.51 11.10
N ARG A 106 -3.57 16.63 11.06
CA ARG A 106 -3.62 17.51 9.88
C ARG A 106 -4.07 16.80 8.59
N ALA A 107 -5.00 15.85 8.71
CA ALA A 107 -5.56 15.11 7.58
C ALA A 107 -7.09 15.07 7.62
N PRO A 108 -7.75 14.89 6.47
CA PRO A 108 -9.19 14.72 6.41
C PRO A 108 -9.69 13.55 7.27
N PRO A 109 -10.92 13.60 7.82
CA PRO A 109 -11.48 12.48 8.59
C PRO A 109 -11.56 11.16 7.80
N LEU A 110 -11.73 11.22 6.47
CA LEU A 110 -11.70 10.04 5.61
C LEU A 110 -10.34 9.33 5.54
N ALA A 111 -9.27 9.99 6.00
CA ALA A 111 -7.91 9.47 5.99
C ALA A 111 -7.57 8.61 7.23
N GLY A 112 -8.52 8.41 8.13
CA GLY A 112 -8.34 7.53 9.28
C GLY A 112 -8.00 6.10 8.86
N GLU A 113 -7.30 5.40 9.73
CA GLU A 113 -6.70 4.11 9.41
C GLU A 113 -6.55 3.23 10.64
N LEU A 114 -6.70 1.91 10.45
CA LEU A 114 -6.36 0.92 11.47
C LEU A 114 -4.87 0.61 11.35
N ARG A 115 -4.13 0.69 12.45
CA ARG A 115 -2.71 0.37 12.54
C ARG A 115 -2.47 -0.74 13.56
N PHE A 116 -1.28 -1.32 13.50
CA PHE A 116 -0.78 -2.25 14.51
C PHE A 116 0.47 -1.69 15.14
N ARG A 117 0.47 -1.54 16.46
CA ARG A 117 1.61 -1.07 17.24
C ARG A 117 2.27 -2.23 17.95
N LEU A 118 3.54 -2.46 17.64
CA LEU A 118 4.40 -3.42 18.33
C LEU A 118 4.76 -2.88 19.71
N THR A 119 4.60 -3.71 20.73
CA THR A 119 4.91 -3.37 22.12
C THR A 119 5.76 -4.44 22.78
N ALA A 120 6.53 -4.04 23.80
CA ALA A 120 7.39 -4.96 24.53
C ALA A 120 6.61 -5.95 25.40
N SER A 121 5.38 -5.62 25.77
CA SER A 121 4.54 -6.47 26.62
C SER A 121 3.05 -6.28 26.31
N ARG A 122 2.23 -7.10 26.97
CA ARG A 122 0.76 -7.01 26.98
C ARG A 122 0.21 -5.93 27.91
N ASP A 123 1.05 -5.15 28.58
CA ASP A 123 0.61 -4.03 29.41
C ASP A 123 0.28 -2.84 28.50
N PRO A 124 -0.94 -2.29 28.52
CA PRO A 124 -1.31 -1.09 27.76
C PRO A 124 -0.37 0.11 27.99
N ALA A 125 0.27 0.22 29.16
CA ALA A 125 1.24 1.28 29.43
C ALA A 125 2.42 1.28 28.43
N SER A 126 2.77 0.11 27.89
CA SER A 126 3.83 -0.05 26.89
C SER A 126 3.46 0.48 25.49
N PHE A 127 2.20 0.84 25.26
CA PHE A 127 1.72 1.38 23.97
C PHE A 127 2.42 2.70 23.59
N SER A 128 2.66 3.57 24.56
CA SER A 128 3.29 4.88 24.32
C SER A 128 4.72 4.74 23.80
N SER A 129 5.49 3.80 24.35
CA SER A 129 6.85 3.43 23.93
C SER A 129 6.91 2.48 22.73
N GLY A 130 5.75 1.98 22.27
CA GLY A 130 5.68 1.05 21.16
C GLY A 130 5.95 1.70 19.81
N VAL A 131 6.27 0.88 18.82
CA VAL A 131 6.54 1.32 17.44
C VAL A 131 5.48 0.77 16.50
N ASP A 132 5.04 1.59 15.54
CA ASP A 132 4.10 1.09 14.53
C ASP A 132 4.78 0.06 13.64
N MET A 133 4.11 -1.06 13.42
CA MET A 133 4.57 -2.08 12.49
C MET A 133 4.66 -1.49 11.10
N THR A 134 5.78 -1.71 10.41
CA THR A 134 5.98 -1.28 9.03
C THR A 134 5.73 -2.42 8.05
N ASN A 135 5.27 -2.09 6.85
CA ASN A 135 5.29 -3.05 5.75
C ASN A 135 6.72 -3.14 5.15
N ARG A 136 6.93 -4.01 4.15
CA ARG A 136 8.24 -4.16 3.48
C ARG A 136 8.76 -2.89 2.80
N ARG A 137 7.94 -1.86 2.68
CA ARG A 137 8.29 -0.56 2.10
C ARG A 137 8.70 0.44 3.18
N GLU A 138 8.90 -0.04 4.41
CA GLU A 138 9.39 0.73 5.55
C GLU A 138 8.51 1.93 5.89
N VAL A 139 7.20 1.76 5.67
CA VAL A 139 6.15 2.71 6.06
C VAL A 139 5.15 2.01 6.97
N PRO A 140 4.40 2.73 7.82
CA PRO A 140 3.41 2.12 8.70
C PRO A 140 2.42 1.22 7.92
N TRP A 141 2.27 -0.01 8.38
CA TRP A 141 1.21 -0.90 7.94
C TRP A 141 -0.11 -0.34 8.43
N CYS A 142 -1.10 -0.28 7.52
CA CYS A 142 -2.40 0.25 7.85
C CYS A 142 -3.51 -0.35 6.98
N ILE A 143 -4.74 -0.25 7.46
CA ILE A 143 -5.97 -0.50 6.70
C ILE A 143 -6.79 0.80 6.69
N PRO A 144 -6.93 1.47 5.54
CA PRO A 144 -7.68 2.73 5.44
C PRO A 144 -9.16 2.58 5.83
N LEU A 145 -9.74 3.62 6.44
CA LEU A 145 -11.14 3.66 6.87
C LEU A 145 -12.13 3.27 5.75
N PRO A 146 -12.01 3.73 4.49
CA PRO A 146 -12.87 3.27 3.41
C PRO A 146 -12.83 1.75 3.17
N ALA A 147 -11.66 1.12 3.34
CA ALA A 147 -11.51 -0.33 3.23
C ALA A 147 -12.23 -1.07 4.35
N ILE A 148 -12.15 -0.55 5.58
CA ILE A 148 -12.89 -1.04 6.74
C ILE A 148 -14.40 -0.88 6.51
N ALA A 149 -14.82 0.29 6.02
CA ALA A 149 -16.21 0.69 5.88
C ALA A 149 -17.01 -0.16 4.89
N GLY A 150 -16.40 -0.59 3.78
CA GLY A 150 -17.10 -1.36 2.74
C GLY A 150 -16.81 -2.85 2.68
N ASN A 151 -15.78 -3.35 3.38
CA ASN A 151 -15.51 -4.78 3.42
C ASN A 151 -16.31 -5.47 4.53
N GLN A 152 -17.07 -6.51 4.17
CA GLN A 152 -17.89 -7.24 5.13
C GLN A 152 -17.05 -8.03 6.16
N THR A 153 -15.81 -8.40 5.84
CA THR A 153 -14.88 -9.02 6.79
C THR A 153 -14.63 -8.12 8.00
N PHE A 154 -14.66 -6.79 7.81
CA PHE A 154 -14.47 -5.81 8.88
C PHE A 154 -15.76 -5.38 9.57
N ALA A 155 -16.88 -6.10 9.43
CA ALA A 155 -18.14 -5.68 10.05
C ALA A 155 -18.06 -5.45 11.57
N SER A 156 -17.42 -6.37 12.29
CA SER A 156 -17.21 -6.22 13.74
C SER A 156 -16.24 -5.09 14.10
N VAL A 157 -15.21 -4.85 13.27
CA VAL A 157 -14.30 -3.70 13.43
C VAL A 157 -15.06 -2.39 13.24
N ARG A 158 -15.94 -2.30 12.24
CA ARG A 158 -16.84 -1.14 12.06
C ARG A 158 -17.69 -0.90 13.29
N HIS A 159 -18.28 -1.95 13.85
CA HIS A 159 -19.10 -1.85 15.06
C HIS A 159 -18.31 -1.32 16.26
N ILE A 160 -17.05 -1.76 16.45
CA ILE A 160 -16.18 -1.21 17.49
C ILE A 160 -15.97 0.30 17.26
N LEU A 161 -15.60 0.70 16.05
CA LEU A 161 -15.32 2.11 15.74
C LEU A 161 -16.54 3.03 15.90
N THR A 162 -17.75 2.56 15.57
CA THR A 162 -18.94 3.41 15.58
C THR A 162 -19.76 3.32 16.87
N ALA A 163 -19.96 2.13 17.43
CA ALA A 163 -20.90 1.90 18.52
C ALA A 163 -20.24 1.66 19.87
N VAL A 164 -19.03 1.08 19.90
CA VAL A 164 -18.33 0.76 21.16
C VAL A 164 -17.42 1.91 21.57
N ASP A 165 -16.47 2.28 20.70
CA ASP A 165 -15.50 3.33 20.99
C ASP A 165 -16.04 4.72 20.66
N ALA A 166 -17.00 4.79 19.72
CA ALA A 166 -17.51 6.03 19.13
C ALA A 166 -16.40 6.96 18.56
N THR A 167 -15.28 6.38 18.14
CA THR A 167 -14.15 7.11 17.54
C THR A 167 -14.42 7.55 16.11
N VAL A 168 -15.38 6.91 15.42
CA VAL A 168 -15.80 7.27 14.07
C VAL A 168 -17.33 7.46 14.05
N PRO A 169 -17.83 8.68 13.76
CA PRO A 169 -19.26 8.90 13.61
C PRO A 169 -19.88 8.05 12.49
N GLN A 170 -21.11 7.58 12.68
CA GLN A 170 -21.79 6.73 11.68
C GLN A 170 -21.87 7.40 10.29
N GLN A 171 -22.12 8.70 10.24
CA GLN A 171 -22.14 9.47 8.98
C GLN A 171 -20.81 9.41 8.23
N LEU A 172 -19.68 9.46 8.95
CA LEU A 172 -18.35 9.34 8.35
C LEU A 172 -18.10 7.91 7.87
N MET A 173 -18.56 6.90 8.62
CA MET A 173 -18.48 5.49 8.20
C MET A 173 -19.28 5.24 6.90
N ASP A 174 -20.48 5.81 6.79
CA ASP A 174 -21.32 5.70 5.60
C ASP A 174 -20.69 6.41 4.39
N LEU A 175 -20.09 7.58 4.62
CA LEU A 175 -19.32 8.31 3.61
C LEU A 175 -18.09 7.51 3.15
N ALA A 176 -17.33 6.93 4.08
CA ALA A 176 -16.17 6.11 3.77
C ALA A 176 -16.56 4.88 2.94
N ARG A 177 -17.70 4.24 3.24
CA ARG A 177 -18.24 3.11 2.48
C ARG A 177 -18.49 3.46 1.01
N LYS A 178 -18.95 4.67 0.69
CA LYS A 178 -19.15 5.14 -0.71
C LYS A 178 -17.87 5.11 -1.54
N HIS A 179 -16.71 5.20 -0.88
CA HIS A 179 -15.39 5.18 -1.53
C HIS A 179 -14.68 3.84 -1.45
N TYR A 180 -15.29 2.79 -0.87
CA TYR A 180 -14.65 1.48 -0.65
C TYR A 180 -14.03 0.86 -1.90
N HIS A 181 -14.75 0.86 -3.03
CA HIS A 181 -14.24 0.30 -4.28
C HIS A 181 -12.96 1.00 -4.76
N LYS A 182 -12.70 2.21 -4.27
CA LYS A 182 -11.48 2.94 -4.59
C LYS A 182 -10.23 2.40 -3.89
N PHE A 183 -10.43 1.54 -2.90
CA PHE A 183 -9.39 0.97 -2.06
C PHE A 183 -9.18 -0.52 -2.35
N LEU A 184 -10.07 -1.15 -3.14
CA LEU A 184 -9.96 -2.54 -3.58
C LEU A 184 -8.88 -2.81 -4.63
N SER A 185 -8.39 -1.78 -5.34
CA SER A 185 -7.46 -1.98 -6.45
C SER A 185 -5.99 -2.03 -6.02
N GLY A 186 -5.40 -3.23 -5.98
CA GLY A 186 -3.94 -3.45 -5.90
C GLY A 186 -3.27 -2.88 -4.64
N ASN A 187 -1.98 -2.52 -4.77
CA ASN A 187 -1.14 -1.94 -3.71
C ASN A 187 -1.50 -0.47 -3.37
N LEU A 188 -2.80 -0.14 -3.35
CA LEU A 188 -3.37 1.09 -2.77
C LEU A 188 -3.61 0.96 -1.26
N MET A 189 -3.73 -0.28 -0.78
CA MET A 189 -3.69 -0.66 0.64
C MET A 189 -2.33 -0.43 1.31
N GLY A 190 -1.31 -0.02 0.55
CA GLY A 190 -0.02 0.44 1.07
C GLY A 190 0.05 1.96 1.18
N THR A 191 1.16 2.57 0.77
CA THR A 191 1.45 4.00 0.93
C THR A 191 0.68 4.96 0.01
N ARG A 192 -0.03 4.44 -1.00
CA ARG A 192 -0.49 5.25 -2.14
C ARG A 192 -1.92 5.78 -1.99
N HIS A 193 -2.41 5.85 -0.76
CA HIS A 193 -3.56 6.66 -0.37
C HIS A 193 -3.05 7.98 0.23
N LEU A 194 -3.06 9.03 -0.56
CA LEU A 194 -2.45 10.31 -0.23
C LEU A 194 -3.45 11.19 0.50
N ARG A 195 -3.03 11.76 1.63
CA ARG A 195 -3.84 12.67 2.45
C ARG A 195 -3.19 14.04 2.62
N ALA A 196 -1.88 14.15 2.49
CA ALA A 196 -1.16 15.40 2.67
C ALA A 196 0.13 15.46 1.84
N PHE A 197 0.64 16.67 1.62
CA PHE A 197 2.02 16.87 1.15
C PHE A 197 3.04 16.38 2.19
N GLY A 198 4.21 15.95 1.72
CA GLY A 198 5.25 15.36 2.56
C GLY A 198 5.00 13.90 2.96
N GLN A 199 3.82 13.35 2.69
CA GLN A 199 3.52 11.95 2.99
C GLN A 199 4.41 11.00 2.16
N PRO A 200 5.15 10.07 2.79
CA PRO A 200 5.97 9.10 2.08
C PRO A 200 5.18 8.05 1.32
N PHE A 201 5.63 7.72 0.11
CA PHE A 201 5.14 6.59 -0.68
C PHE A 201 6.21 6.02 -1.61
N ASP A 202 6.01 4.77 -2.02
CA ASP A 202 6.93 4.07 -2.89
C ASP A 202 6.65 4.28 -4.39
N ILE A 203 7.72 4.41 -5.17
CA ILE A 203 7.72 4.37 -6.63
C ILE A 203 8.73 3.31 -7.08
N PRO A 204 8.27 2.18 -7.66
CA PRO A 204 9.15 1.29 -8.42
C PRO A 204 9.51 1.94 -9.76
N LEU A 205 10.82 2.08 -10.03
CA LEU A 205 11.35 2.84 -11.17
C LEU A 205 11.20 2.10 -12.51
N ASP A 206 11.00 0.79 -12.49
CA ASP A 206 10.80 -0.07 -13.66
C ASP A 206 9.32 -0.20 -14.07
N ARG A 207 8.40 0.48 -13.38
CA ARG A 207 6.96 0.36 -13.68
C ARG A 207 6.41 1.51 -14.48
N GLY A 208 5.61 1.15 -15.48
CA GLY A 208 5.06 2.11 -16.40
C GLY A 208 3.82 2.90 -15.93
N LYS A 209 3.13 2.44 -14.90
CA LYS A 209 1.87 3.05 -14.44
C LYS A 209 1.78 2.97 -12.93
N ILE A 210 1.50 4.11 -12.29
CA ILE A 210 1.31 4.22 -10.84
C ILE A 210 -0.02 4.89 -10.58
N THR A 211 -0.79 4.34 -9.63
CA THR A 211 -2.10 4.84 -9.24
C THR A 211 -2.04 5.32 -7.80
N PHE A 212 -2.67 6.45 -7.53
CA PHE A 212 -2.85 7.03 -6.20
C PHE A 212 -4.33 7.28 -5.94
N ALA A 213 -4.78 6.98 -4.73
CA ALA A 213 -6.05 7.47 -4.21
C ALA A 213 -5.76 8.73 -3.38
N VAL A 214 -6.26 9.89 -3.80
CA VAL A 214 -6.09 11.15 -3.05
C VAL A 214 -7.34 11.38 -2.24
N VAL A 215 -7.18 11.42 -0.91
CA VAL A 215 -8.27 11.50 0.06
C VAL A 215 -8.49 12.96 0.43
N GLY A 216 -9.68 13.49 0.17
CA GLY A 216 -10.13 14.80 0.62
C GLY A 216 -11.12 14.70 1.79
N LYS A 217 -11.73 15.84 2.14
CA LYS A 217 -12.76 15.95 3.18
C LYS A 217 -13.91 14.97 3.00
N ASP A 218 -14.52 14.97 1.81
CA ASP A 218 -15.75 14.25 1.50
C ASP A 218 -15.64 13.31 0.27
N ARG A 219 -14.54 13.44 -0.47
CA ARG A 219 -14.32 12.72 -1.72
C ARG A 219 -12.92 12.10 -1.79
N VAL A 220 -12.84 11.02 -2.55
CA VAL A 220 -11.56 10.39 -2.93
C VAL A 220 -11.41 10.46 -4.44
N ALA A 221 -10.30 11.00 -4.93
CA ALA A 221 -9.99 11.11 -6.35
C ALA A 221 -8.85 10.17 -6.75
N TYR A 222 -8.74 9.83 -8.04
CA TYR A 222 -7.73 8.91 -8.54
C TYR A 222 -6.76 9.57 -9.51
N ALA A 223 -5.48 9.61 -9.15
CA ALA A 223 -4.43 9.98 -10.07
C ALA A 223 -3.79 8.72 -10.67
N ARG A 224 -3.84 8.60 -12.00
CA ARG A 224 -3.09 7.57 -12.73
C ARG A 224 -1.95 8.21 -13.48
N LEU A 225 -0.76 8.08 -12.92
CA LEU A 225 0.47 8.60 -13.50
C LEU A 225 1.12 7.56 -14.40
N LYS A 226 1.56 8.03 -15.57
CA LYS A 226 2.28 7.22 -16.56
C LYS A 226 3.63 7.87 -16.80
N ASN A 227 4.65 7.06 -17.07
CA ASN A 227 5.98 7.55 -17.47
C ASN A 227 6.61 8.48 -16.43
N ILE A 228 6.51 8.14 -15.14
CA ILE A 228 7.20 8.93 -14.10
C ILE A 228 8.72 8.78 -14.29
N SER A 229 9.18 7.52 -14.34
CA SER A 229 10.59 7.11 -14.45
C SER A 229 10.96 6.51 -15.81
N SER A 230 10.06 6.57 -16.80
CA SER A 230 10.33 6.10 -18.17
C SER A 230 10.22 7.21 -19.19
N PHE A 231 10.88 7.01 -20.32
CA PHE A 231 10.79 7.89 -21.48
C PHE A 231 10.57 7.08 -22.76
N HIS A 232 10.32 7.77 -23.86
CA HIS A 232 10.15 7.12 -25.16
C HIS A 232 11.20 7.61 -26.15
N THR A 233 11.64 6.70 -27.02
CA THR A 233 12.43 6.98 -28.22
C THR A 233 11.63 6.58 -29.47
N GLY A 234 12.12 6.95 -30.65
CA GLY A 234 11.37 6.80 -31.92
C GLY A 234 10.73 8.11 -32.40
N ARG A 235 10.24 8.12 -33.64
CA ARG A 235 9.55 9.28 -34.24
C ARG A 235 8.02 9.13 -34.20
N ARG A 236 7.34 10.26 -34.43
CA ARG A 236 5.88 10.41 -34.44
C ARG A 236 5.23 9.56 -35.57
N PRO A 237 3.88 9.42 -35.58
CA PRO A 237 3.19 8.57 -36.57
C PRO A 237 3.57 8.92 -38.01
N GLY A 238 4.05 7.94 -38.77
CA GLY A 238 4.50 8.08 -40.16
C GLY A 238 5.86 7.46 -40.46
N ASP A 239 6.70 7.27 -39.44
CA ASP A 239 7.97 6.53 -39.57
C ASP A 239 7.78 5.04 -39.25
N SER A 240 8.59 4.19 -39.88
CA SER A 240 8.56 2.71 -39.74
C SER A 240 9.05 2.20 -38.39
N GLU A 241 9.70 3.05 -37.58
CA GLU A 241 10.26 2.68 -36.28
C GLU A 241 9.23 2.84 -35.15
N PRO A 242 8.92 1.78 -34.38
CA PRO A 242 7.94 1.82 -33.31
C PRO A 242 8.38 2.75 -32.17
N LEU A 243 7.40 3.40 -31.52
CA LEU A 243 7.63 4.19 -30.31
C LEU A 243 8.09 3.25 -29.17
N GLU A 244 9.39 3.21 -28.94
CA GLU A 244 9.97 2.34 -27.92
C GLU A 244 9.97 3.03 -26.56
N ARG A 245 9.64 2.28 -25.51
CA ARG A 245 9.55 2.78 -24.15
C ARG A 245 10.68 2.23 -23.30
N HIS A 246 11.35 3.13 -22.62
CA HIS A 246 12.61 2.90 -21.94
C HIS A 246 12.48 3.05 -20.42
N PHE A 247 12.96 2.05 -19.69
CA PHE A 247 13.09 2.05 -18.22
C PHE A 247 14.57 1.96 -17.87
N PRO A 248 15.29 3.09 -17.82
CA PRO A 248 16.74 3.10 -17.66
C PRO A 248 17.22 2.61 -16.29
N VAL A 249 16.38 2.75 -15.27
CA VAL A 249 16.72 2.54 -13.87
C VAL A 249 15.72 1.57 -13.24
N SER A 250 16.23 0.60 -12.49
CA SER A 250 15.47 -0.32 -11.65
C SER A 250 15.67 0.02 -10.17
N GLY A 251 14.83 -0.56 -9.31
CA GLY A 251 14.81 -0.28 -7.88
C GLY A 251 13.54 0.44 -7.45
N THR A 252 13.38 0.58 -6.14
CA THR A 252 12.24 1.26 -5.52
C THR A 252 12.73 2.44 -4.70
N VAL A 253 12.13 3.61 -4.93
CA VAL A 253 12.40 4.82 -4.17
C VAL A 253 11.21 5.18 -3.30
N ILE A 254 11.49 5.71 -2.11
CA ILE A 254 10.51 6.38 -1.28
C ILE A 254 10.55 7.87 -1.63
N CYS A 255 9.40 8.40 -2.02
CA CYS A 255 9.21 9.78 -2.41
C CYS A 255 8.09 10.43 -1.58
N CYS A 256 7.98 11.74 -1.68
CA CYS A 256 6.78 12.46 -1.29
C CYS A 256 6.39 13.48 -2.38
N PHE A 257 5.13 13.90 -2.36
CA PHE A 257 4.69 15.05 -3.12
C PHE A 257 4.89 16.31 -2.29
N GLU A 258 5.29 17.40 -2.95
CA GLU A 258 5.36 18.73 -2.35
C GLU A 258 4.85 19.80 -3.35
N PRO A 259 4.35 20.94 -2.86
CA PRO A 259 4.11 22.11 -3.70
C PRO A 259 5.43 22.58 -4.33
N SER A 260 5.41 22.94 -5.61
CA SER A 260 6.60 23.43 -6.27
C SER A 260 6.99 24.82 -5.78
N SER A 261 8.26 24.99 -5.41
CA SER A 261 8.88 26.28 -5.10
C SER A 261 9.65 26.88 -6.28
N LEU A 262 9.59 26.26 -7.46
CA LEU A 262 10.34 26.72 -8.64
C LEU A 262 9.76 28.06 -9.16
N PRO A 263 10.61 29.05 -9.52
CA PRO A 263 10.16 30.36 -9.97
C PRO A 263 9.16 30.32 -11.13
N GLU A 264 9.36 29.42 -12.10
CA GLU A 264 8.46 29.24 -13.25
C GLU A 264 7.05 28.71 -12.91
N HIS A 265 6.89 28.20 -11.68
CA HIS A 265 5.62 27.72 -11.13
C HIS A 265 4.96 28.74 -10.18
N SER A 266 5.53 29.93 -10.03
CA SER A 266 4.97 30.99 -9.20
C SER A 266 3.51 31.28 -9.59
N GLY A 267 2.64 31.40 -8.58
CA GLY A 267 1.20 31.64 -8.74
C GLY A 267 0.39 30.43 -9.23
N LYS A 268 1.00 29.24 -9.38
CA LYS A 268 0.33 28.03 -9.86
C LYS A 268 0.32 26.94 -8.79
N ARG A 269 -0.70 26.08 -8.83
CA ARG A 269 -0.74 24.85 -8.03
C ARG A 269 -0.04 23.73 -8.77
N VAL A 270 1.29 23.72 -8.67
CA VAL A 270 2.14 22.69 -9.28
C VAL A 270 2.65 21.73 -8.21
N VAL A 271 2.51 20.44 -8.46
CA VAL A 271 3.04 19.37 -7.61
C VAL A 271 4.33 18.84 -8.23
N VAL A 272 5.36 18.66 -7.39
CA VAL A 272 6.62 17.98 -7.74
C VAL A 272 6.82 16.75 -6.86
N LEU A 273 7.74 15.88 -7.27
CA LEU A 273 8.11 14.66 -6.55
C LEU A 273 9.49 14.86 -5.92
N ARG A 274 9.61 14.76 -4.60
CA ARG A 274 10.91 14.72 -3.93
C ARG A 274 11.28 13.28 -3.58
N VAL A 275 12.51 12.90 -3.90
CA VAL A 275 13.07 11.60 -3.53
C VAL A 275 13.56 11.71 -2.09
N LEU A 276 13.02 10.88 -1.20
CA LEU A 276 13.46 10.84 0.19
C LEU A 276 14.67 9.92 0.35
N ARG A 277 14.59 8.72 -0.24
CA ARG A 277 15.64 7.69 -0.18
C ARG A 277 15.33 6.51 -1.11
N SER A 278 16.30 5.63 -1.31
CA SER A 278 16.07 4.28 -1.86
C SER A 278 15.55 3.32 -0.78
N LEU A 279 14.85 2.29 -1.22
CA LEU A 279 14.44 1.18 -0.37
C LEU A 279 15.59 0.18 -0.21
N GLU A 280 15.87 -0.27 1.02
CA GLU A 280 17.10 -1.03 1.31
C GLU A 280 17.17 -2.35 0.54
N TRP A 281 16.07 -3.11 0.51
CA TRP A 281 16.02 -4.41 -0.16
C TRP A 281 15.89 -4.33 -1.69
N ASP A 282 15.60 -3.15 -2.25
CA ASP A 282 15.49 -2.92 -3.70
C ASP A 282 16.17 -1.60 -4.10
N PRO A 283 17.51 -1.53 -3.98
CA PRO A 283 18.25 -0.30 -4.23
C PRO A 283 18.20 0.12 -5.70
N ILE A 284 18.41 1.42 -5.92
CA ILE A 284 18.51 2.01 -7.25
C ILE A 284 19.70 1.40 -7.98
N ARG A 285 19.49 0.95 -9.22
CA ARG A 285 20.53 0.37 -10.07
C ARG A 285 20.20 0.55 -11.56
N PRO A 286 21.20 0.50 -12.45
CA PRO A 286 20.93 0.40 -13.89
C PRO A 286 20.00 -0.79 -14.16
N ASN A 287 19.00 -0.59 -15.01
CA ASN A 287 18.14 -1.69 -15.40
C ASN A 287 18.91 -2.64 -16.34
N PRO A 288 19.10 -3.93 -15.99
CA PRO A 288 19.87 -4.86 -16.81
C PRO A 288 19.25 -5.14 -18.19
N THR A 289 17.94 -4.88 -18.37
CA THR A 289 17.26 -5.06 -19.66
C THR A 289 17.25 -3.79 -20.52
N TYR A 290 17.92 -2.73 -20.06
CA TYR A 290 17.96 -1.46 -20.78
C TYR A 290 18.94 -1.48 -21.96
N THR A 291 18.40 -1.29 -23.16
CA THR A 291 19.15 -1.24 -24.43
C THR A 291 19.03 0.12 -25.13
N GLY A 292 18.53 1.14 -24.42
CA GLY A 292 18.28 2.47 -24.97
C GLY A 292 19.53 3.36 -25.04
N PRO A 293 19.35 4.65 -25.39
CA PRO A 293 20.46 5.60 -25.50
C PRO A 293 21.17 5.85 -24.16
N PRO A 294 22.35 6.50 -24.15
CA PRO A 294 23.00 6.91 -22.92
C PRO A 294 22.04 7.72 -22.03
N ILE A 295 21.97 7.34 -20.75
CA ILE A 295 21.07 7.94 -19.77
C ILE A 295 21.77 9.17 -19.18
N PRO A 296 21.16 10.37 -19.26
CA PRO A 296 21.67 11.54 -18.55
C PRO A 296 21.78 11.24 -17.04
N PRO A 297 22.92 11.53 -16.39
CA PRO A 297 23.11 11.27 -14.96
C PRO A 297 22.02 11.85 -14.07
N GLU A 298 21.41 12.98 -14.47
CA GLU A 298 20.33 13.66 -13.76
C GLU A 298 19.06 12.82 -13.63
N LEU A 299 18.87 11.81 -14.49
CA LEU A 299 17.73 10.90 -14.42
C LEU A 299 17.88 9.83 -13.34
N TYR A 300 19.07 9.65 -12.76
CA TYR A 300 19.26 8.78 -11.60
C TYR A 300 18.69 9.47 -10.36
N PRO A 301 17.66 8.90 -9.71
CA PRO A 301 17.06 9.54 -8.54
C PRO A 301 18.06 9.64 -7.38
N GLN A 302 18.16 10.81 -6.75
CA GLN A 302 19.05 11.05 -5.62
C GLN A 302 18.26 11.51 -4.39
N ALA A 303 18.62 10.98 -3.22
CA ALA A 303 17.99 11.36 -1.96
C ALA A 303 18.08 12.88 -1.73
N GLY A 304 16.98 13.48 -1.29
CA GLY A 304 16.86 14.91 -1.07
C GLY A 304 16.62 15.74 -2.33
N GLN A 305 16.72 15.19 -3.55
CA GLN A 305 16.52 15.92 -4.81
C GLN A 305 15.11 15.77 -5.38
N LEU A 306 14.72 16.67 -6.29
CA LEU A 306 13.51 16.50 -7.09
C LEU A 306 13.71 15.39 -8.11
N LEU A 307 12.69 14.57 -8.30
CA LEU A 307 12.69 13.53 -9.31
C LEU A 307 12.72 14.17 -10.70
N MET A 308 13.68 13.74 -11.51
CA MET A 308 13.81 14.18 -12.89
C MET A 308 13.06 13.22 -13.82
N THR A 309 12.62 13.75 -14.95
CA THR A 309 11.99 13.01 -16.04
C THR A 309 12.61 13.44 -17.36
N PHE A 310 12.51 12.60 -18.38
CA PHE A 310 13.04 12.92 -19.71
C PHE A 310 11.90 13.23 -20.66
N ARG A 311 11.76 14.51 -21.02
CA ARG A 311 10.73 14.99 -21.95
C ARG A 311 11.36 15.91 -22.98
N TYR A 312 10.87 15.88 -24.21
CA TYR A 312 11.41 16.70 -25.31
C TYR A 312 12.93 16.55 -25.49
N ARG A 313 13.45 15.33 -25.26
CA ARG A 313 14.88 14.98 -25.31
C ARG A 313 15.76 15.74 -24.31
N LYS A 314 15.20 16.23 -23.20
CA LYS A 314 15.95 16.91 -22.14
C LYS A 314 15.50 16.40 -20.77
N PRO A 315 16.43 16.25 -19.81
CA PRO A 315 16.07 16.10 -18.40
C PRO A 315 15.34 17.35 -17.91
N LEU A 316 14.23 17.14 -17.22
CA LEU A 316 13.42 18.19 -16.62
C LEU A 316 12.90 17.71 -15.26
N VAL A 317 12.66 18.64 -14.35
CA VAL A 317 11.96 18.32 -13.09
C VAL A 317 10.60 17.71 -13.42
N TRP A 318 10.28 16.59 -12.77
CA TRP A 318 8.94 16.04 -12.83
C TRP A 318 8.00 16.99 -12.09
N ALA A 319 7.06 17.58 -12.84
CA ALA A 319 6.09 18.54 -12.34
C ALA A 319 4.73 18.34 -12.99
N LEU A 320 3.67 18.57 -12.22
CA LEU A 320 2.29 18.52 -12.67
C LEU A 320 1.50 19.74 -12.19
N ASP A 321 0.99 20.52 -13.13
CA ASP A 321 0.03 21.58 -12.87
C ASP A 321 -1.38 20.99 -12.72
N VAL A 322 -1.96 21.12 -11.53
CA VAL A 322 -3.28 20.53 -11.20
C VAL A 322 -4.43 21.30 -11.83
N ASP A 323 -4.21 22.56 -12.21
CA ASP A 323 -5.21 23.46 -12.79
C ASP A 323 -5.15 23.51 -14.32
N ARG A 324 -4.20 22.79 -14.93
CA ARG A 324 -4.03 22.78 -16.37
C ARG A 324 -5.27 22.26 -17.11
N SER A 325 -5.95 23.17 -17.80
CA SER A 325 -7.04 22.84 -18.74
C SER A 325 -6.46 22.37 -20.08
N GLY A 326 -6.62 21.09 -20.41
CA GLY A 326 -6.23 20.54 -21.71
C GLY A 326 -7.44 20.29 -22.62
N TRP A 327 -7.43 20.82 -23.84
CA TRP A 327 -8.57 20.79 -24.77
C TRP A 327 -9.06 19.40 -25.24
N LYS A 328 -8.36 18.29 -24.96
CA LYS A 328 -8.76 16.95 -25.45
C LYS A 328 -8.46 15.75 -24.53
N ARG A 329 -7.95 15.95 -23.30
CA ARG A 329 -7.63 14.85 -22.36
C ARG A 329 -7.92 15.26 -20.93
N SER A 330 -8.59 14.37 -20.18
CA SER A 330 -8.73 14.47 -18.72
C SER A 330 -7.37 14.79 -18.09
N ASN A 331 -7.30 15.87 -17.30
CA ASN A 331 -6.09 16.27 -16.59
C ASN A 331 -5.78 15.21 -15.51
N THR A 332 -4.77 14.36 -15.77
CA THR A 332 -4.35 13.31 -14.83
C THR A 332 -3.80 13.86 -13.51
N ALA A 333 -3.50 15.17 -13.45
CA ALA A 333 -3.03 15.87 -12.27
C ALA A 333 -4.15 16.46 -11.39
N ALA A 334 -5.35 16.68 -11.93
CA ALA A 334 -6.47 17.29 -11.20
C ALA A 334 -6.78 16.65 -9.83
N PRO A 335 -6.68 15.31 -9.65
CA PRO A 335 -6.87 14.69 -8.34
C PRO A 335 -5.94 15.21 -7.24
N PHE A 336 -4.74 15.70 -7.57
CA PHE A 336 -3.81 16.26 -6.59
C PHE A 336 -4.21 17.65 -6.09
N ALA A 337 -5.22 18.31 -6.68
CA ALA A 337 -5.81 19.52 -6.13
C ALA A 337 -6.30 19.31 -4.68
N LEU A 338 -6.74 18.08 -4.35
CA LEU A 338 -7.12 17.69 -3.00
C LEU A 338 -5.98 17.84 -1.99
N LEU A 339 -4.71 17.68 -2.38
CA LEU A 339 -3.59 17.88 -1.44
C LEU A 339 -3.41 19.36 -1.08
N PHE A 340 -3.68 20.26 -2.02
CA PHE A 340 -3.71 21.70 -1.75
C PHE A 340 -4.91 22.09 -0.89
N GLU A 341 -6.09 21.56 -1.19
CA GLU A 341 -7.31 21.78 -0.38
C GLU A 341 -7.07 21.30 1.05
N ASN A 342 -6.51 20.10 1.23
CA ASN A 342 -6.20 19.57 2.56
C ASN A 342 -5.14 20.41 3.28
N ALA A 343 -4.12 20.90 2.57
CA ALA A 343 -3.09 21.75 3.18
C ALA A 343 -3.68 23.09 3.68
N LEU A 344 -4.68 23.63 3.00
CA LEU A 344 -5.40 24.83 3.44
C LEU A 344 -6.33 24.55 4.62
N GLU A 345 -7.07 23.43 4.59
CA GLU A 345 -8.09 23.13 5.61
C GLU A 345 -7.50 22.51 6.89
N TYR A 346 -6.52 21.62 6.76
CA TYR A 346 -5.95 20.86 7.87
C TYR A 346 -4.49 21.22 8.17
N GLY A 347 -3.85 22.03 7.34
CA GLY A 347 -2.43 22.36 7.42
C GLY A 347 -1.54 21.37 6.65
N SER A 348 -0.29 21.75 6.42
CA SER A 348 0.70 20.88 5.78
C SER A 348 1.60 20.25 6.85
N SER A 349 1.85 18.94 6.73
CA SER A 349 2.98 18.28 7.38
C SER A 349 4.26 18.75 6.68
N ALA A 350 5.16 19.42 7.42
CA ALA A 350 6.54 19.55 6.97
C ALA A 350 7.12 18.14 6.76
N CYS A 351 8.02 17.99 5.80
CA CYS A 351 8.82 16.78 5.68
C CYS A 351 9.72 16.67 6.92
N ASP A 352 9.18 16.18 8.04
CA ASP A 352 9.96 15.87 9.23
C ASP A 352 10.87 14.69 8.88
N GLY A 353 12.12 14.98 8.53
CA GLY A 353 13.14 13.94 8.35
C GLY A 353 14.27 14.21 7.34
N VAL A 354 14.25 15.30 6.56
CA VAL A 354 15.39 15.63 5.70
C VAL A 354 15.82 17.07 5.96
N PRO A 355 17.05 17.32 6.45
CA PRO A 355 17.59 18.67 6.53
C PRO A 355 17.51 19.33 5.16
N ARG A 356 16.91 20.50 5.06
CA ARG A 356 17.06 21.32 3.85
C ARG A 356 18.56 21.61 3.69
N PRO A 357 19.19 21.31 2.55
CA PRO A 357 20.53 21.80 2.32
C PRO A 357 20.47 23.34 2.38
N THR A 358 21.25 23.92 3.28
CA THR A 358 21.51 25.36 3.31
C THR A 358 22.11 25.74 1.96
N ALA A 359 21.52 26.76 1.34
CA ALA A 359 22.00 27.34 0.09
C ALA A 359 23.42 27.89 0.23
#